data_AF-A0A9X4RT95-F1
#
_entry.id   AF-A0A9X4RT95-F1
#
_cell.length_a   1.000
_cell.length_b   1.000
_cell.length_c   1.000
_cell.angle_alpha   90.00
_cell.angle_beta   90.00
_cell.angle_gamma   90.00
#
_symmetry.space_group_name_H-M   'P 1'
#
loop_
_entity.id
_entity.type
_entity.pdbx_description
1 polymer ?
#
loop_
_entity_poly.entity_id
_entity_poly.type
_entity_poly.pdbx_seq_one_letter_code
_entity_poly.pdbx_strand_id
1 'polypeptide(L)'
;MNYSQQFRQGHLVLPAAILFHYQELFPSADDFLIWQFFLYQNSSAIESLAPSEIAQATGKTVAQVNQAIENLQDAGLLEFKTISIAGEIEMIFDALPAFEKLDVLLTPKQAVEIVQPENDLKTLVGDFERELGRFLSPFEIEDLQKTIEDDKTSIELVRAALKEAVFNNKTNWKYIQAILRNWRREGITTVAQVEAKNAEREIQTPKNVTVSSDFLDAMDLWKD
;
A
#
# COMPACT_ATOMS: atom_id res chain seq x y z
N MET A 1 37.93 -20.27 25.07
CA MET A 1 36.53 -20.53 25.47
C MET A 1 36.06 -21.81 24.78
N ASN A 2 35.13 -22.57 25.36
CA ASN A 2 34.45 -23.64 24.60
C ASN A 2 33.11 -23.14 24.01
N TYR A 3 32.57 -23.85 23.02
CA TYR A 3 31.35 -23.44 22.32
C TYR A 3 30.14 -23.28 23.26
N SER A 4 30.01 -24.14 24.28
CA SER A 4 28.90 -24.05 25.23
C SER A 4 29.01 -22.88 26.21
N GLN A 5 30.20 -22.28 26.37
CA GLN A 5 30.37 -21.00 27.06
C GLN A 5 29.99 -19.84 26.13
N GLN A 6 30.45 -19.84 24.87
CA GLN A 6 30.12 -18.80 23.89
C GLN A 6 28.61 -18.70 23.62
N PHE A 7 27.93 -19.84 23.45
CA PHE A 7 26.48 -19.89 23.23
C PHE A 7 25.66 -19.27 24.39
N ARG A 8 26.24 -19.20 25.60
CA ARG A 8 25.62 -18.56 26.77
C ARG A 8 25.91 -17.06 26.90
N GLN A 9 26.78 -16.49 26.06
CA GLN A 9 27.09 -15.05 26.07
C GLN A 9 26.12 -14.23 25.20
N GLY A 10 25.37 -14.90 24.32
CA GLY A 10 24.41 -14.29 23.40
C GLY A 10 24.44 -14.98 22.04
N HIS A 11 23.43 -14.73 21.23
CA HIS A 11 23.37 -15.18 19.84
C HIS A 11 22.67 -14.11 19.00
N LEU A 12 23.18 -13.88 17.80
CA LEU A 12 22.57 -12.93 16.87
C LEU A 12 21.33 -13.57 16.23
N VAL A 13 20.18 -12.89 16.32
CA VAL A 13 18.93 -13.27 15.67
C VAL A 13 18.59 -12.22 14.63
N LEU A 14 18.41 -12.64 13.38
CA LEU A 14 18.08 -11.76 12.26
C LEU A 14 16.69 -12.12 11.70
N PRO A 15 15.79 -11.14 11.47
CA PRO A 15 14.58 -11.36 10.69
C PRO A 15 14.93 -11.86 9.28
N ALA A 16 14.29 -12.93 8.82
CA ALA A 16 14.56 -13.51 7.49
C ALA A 16 14.36 -12.50 6.36
N ALA A 17 13.47 -11.52 6.53
CA ALA A 17 13.22 -10.44 5.57
C ALA A 17 14.49 -9.61 5.25
N ILE A 18 15.45 -9.48 6.18
CA ILE A 18 16.73 -8.81 5.89
C ILE A 18 17.51 -9.53 4.78
N LEU A 19 17.41 -10.86 4.69
CA LEU A 19 18.11 -11.63 3.66
C LEU A 19 17.46 -11.43 2.27
N PHE A 20 16.14 -11.20 2.24
CA PHE A 20 15.39 -10.99 1.00
C PHE A 20 15.43 -9.53 0.52
N HIS A 21 15.51 -8.55 1.43
CA HIS A 21 15.66 -7.12 1.15
C HIS A 21 17.10 -6.61 1.30
N TYR A 22 18.08 -7.53 1.27
CA TYR A 22 19.49 -7.24 1.56
C TYR A 22 20.05 -6.10 0.68
N GLN A 23 19.77 -6.10 -0.62
CA GLN A 23 20.27 -5.06 -1.56
C GLN A 23 19.54 -3.71 -1.42
N GLU A 24 18.36 -3.68 -0.82
CA GLU A 24 17.59 -2.46 -0.57
C GLU A 24 18.04 -1.77 0.73
N LEU A 25 18.63 -2.56 1.65
CA LEU A 25 19.18 -2.08 2.90
C LEU A 25 20.68 -1.78 2.78
N PHE A 26 21.51 -2.77 2.49
CA PHE A 26 22.97 -2.71 2.71
C PHE A 26 23.75 -2.38 1.42
N PRO A 27 24.69 -1.41 1.45
CA PRO A 27 25.47 -1.06 0.26
C PRO A 27 26.42 -2.18 -0.21
N SER A 28 26.93 -3.00 0.71
CA SER A 28 27.78 -4.15 0.40
C SER A 28 27.68 -5.27 1.43
N ALA A 29 28.27 -6.43 1.12
CA ALA A 29 28.30 -7.59 2.02
C ALA A 29 29.22 -7.35 3.22
N ASP A 30 30.24 -6.49 3.03
CA ASP A 30 31.10 -6.03 4.10
C ASP A 30 30.32 -5.14 5.07
N ASP A 31 29.55 -4.17 4.59
CA ASP A 31 28.74 -3.29 5.44
C ASP A 31 27.72 -4.11 6.26
N PHE A 32 27.05 -5.09 5.64
CA PHE A 32 26.16 -6.01 6.35
C PHE A 32 26.87 -6.86 7.42
N LEU A 33 28.10 -7.31 7.17
CA LEU A 33 28.90 -8.01 8.17
C LEU A 33 29.25 -7.10 9.35
N ILE A 34 29.68 -5.85 9.08
CA ILE A 34 30.04 -4.87 10.11
C ILE A 34 28.80 -4.44 10.93
N TRP A 35 27.65 -4.24 10.29
CA TRP A 35 26.38 -3.96 10.97
C TRP A 35 25.96 -5.07 11.94
N GLN A 36 26.16 -6.35 11.57
CA GLN A 36 25.87 -7.48 12.46
C GLN A 36 26.69 -7.48 13.76
N PHE A 37 27.92 -6.94 13.74
CA PHE A 37 28.72 -6.78 14.97
C PHE A 37 28.10 -5.76 15.93
N PHE A 38 27.60 -4.63 15.42
CA PHE A 38 26.91 -3.63 16.25
C PHE A 38 25.53 -4.11 16.72
N LEU A 39 24.76 -4.82 15.88
CA LEU A 39 23.52 -5.45 16.32
C LEU A 39 23.77 -6.53 17.39
N TYR A 40 24.87 -7.28 17.29
CA TYR A 40 25.29 -8.21 18.34
C TYR A 40 25.63 -7.46 19.64
N GLN A 41 26.33 -6.32 19.58
CA GLN A 41 26.55 -5.45 20.75
C GLN A 41 25.21 -4.98 21.34
N ASN A 42 24.27 -4.48 20.53
CA ASN A 42 22.96 -3.99 21.02
C ASN A 42 22.07 -5.08 21.64
N SER A 43 22.27 -6.35 21.26
CA SER A 43 21.48 -7.50 21.71
C SER A 43 22.15 -8.37 22.77
N SER A 44 23.38 -8.03 23.18
CA SER A 44 24.16 -8.76 24.20
C SER A 44 24.61 -7.83 25.33
N ALA A 45 25.16 -8.41 26.40
CA ALA A 45 25.68 -7.66 27.54
C ALA A 45 27.12 -7.15 27.31
N ILE A 46 27.49 -6.81 26.07
CA ILE A 46 28.80 -6.29 25.72
C ILE A 46 28.75 -4.77 25.77
N GLU A 47 29.51 -4.18 26.71
CA GLU A 47 29.53 -2.74 26.99
C GLU A 47 29.99 -1.94 25.75
N SER A 48 31.16 -2.27 25.20
CA SER A 48 31.71 -1.65 24.00
C SER A 48 32.30 -2.67 23.01
N LEU A 49 32.36 -2.28 21.74
CA LEU A 49 33.02 -3.04 20.68
C LEU A 49 33.81 -2.07 19.79
N ALA A 50 35.14 -2.16 19.83
CA ALA A 50 36.00 -1.23 19.12
C ALA A 50 36.18 -1.63 17.64
N PRO A 51 36.31 -0.67 16.70
CA PRO A 51 36.59 -0.96 15.28
C PRO A 51 37.82 -1.84 15.05
N SER A 52 38.82 -1.78 15.94
CA SER A 52 40.01 -2.65 15.94
C SER A 52 39.70 -4.12 16.21
N GLU A 53 38.73 -4.43 17.07
CA GLU A 53 38.32 -5.80 17.38
C GLU A 53 37.55 -6.41 16.21
N ILE A 54 36.66 -5.61 15.60
CA ILE A 54 35.94 -6.00 14.38
C ILE A 54 36.94 -6.21 13.23
N ALA A 55 37.92 -5.33 13.06
CA ALA A 55 38.99 -5.47 12.06
C ALA A 55 39.77 -6.79 12.25
N GLN A 56 40.17 -7.10 13.50
CA GLN A 56 40.84 -8.36 13.82
C GLN A 56 39.96 -9.58 13.56
N ALA A 57 38.68 -9.55 13.93
CA ALA A 57 37.74 -10.65 13.75
C ALA A 57 37.38 -10.92 12.27
N THR A 58 37.34 -9.86 11.45
CA THR A 58 36.99 -9.94 10.02
C THR A 58 38.20 -10.05 9.08
N GLY A 59 39.43 -9.92 9.59
CA GLY A 59 40.65 -9.87 8.78
C GLY A 59 40.79 -8.59 7.95
N LYS A 60 40.05 -7.53 8.29
CA LYS A 60 40.08 -6.23 7.61
C LYS A 60 41.06 -5.27 8.29
N THR A 61 41.35 -4.15 7.63
CA THR A 61 42.02 -3.01 8.28
C THR A 61 41.00 -2.16 9.06
N VAL A 62 41.47 -1.44 10.08
CA VAL A 62 40.62 -0.50 10.85
C VAL A 62 40.03 0.58 9.93
N ALA A 63 40.78 1.03 8.90
CA ALA A 63 40.27 1.98 7.90
C ALA A 63 39.07 1.43 7.11
N GLN A 64 39.08 0.15 6.73
CA GLN A 64 37.95 -0.48 6.05
C GLN A 64 36.73 -0.65 6.97
N VAL A 65 36.94 -0.94 8.26
CA VAL A 65 35.85 -0.99 9.24
C VAL A 65 35.24 0.41 9.45
N ASN A 66 36.06 1.44 9.59
CA ASN A 66 35.58 2.82 9.70
C ASN A 66 34.84 3.26 8.44
N GLN A 67 35.32 2.90 7.23
CA GLN A 67 34.61 3.19 5.99
C GLN A 67 33.23 2.51 5.95
N ALA A 68 33.13 1.27 6.43
CA ALA A 68 31.85 0.57 6.53
C ALA A 68 30.91 1.22 7.57
N ILE A 69 31.45 1.71 8.69
CA ILE A 69 30.69 2.50 9.68
C ILE A 69 30.12 3.77 9.01
N GLU A 70 30.95 4.53 8.31
CA GLU A 70 30.52 5.72 7.55
C GLU A 70 29.44 5.37 6.52
N ASN A 71 29.64 4.32 5.70
CA ASN A 71 28.66 3.84 4.72
C ASN A 71 27.31 3.50 5.38
N LEU A 72 27.33 2.84 6.54
CA LEU A 72 26.13 2.45 7.30
C LEU A 72 25.42 3.66 7.91
N GLN A 73 26.17 4.69 8.34
CA GLN A 73 25.61 5.95 8.83
C GLN A 73 24.97 6.77 7.72
N ASP A 74 25.65 6.94 6.58
CA ASP A 74 25.10 7.60 5.38
C ASP A 74 23.89 6.84 4.82
N ALA A 75 23.92 5.51 4.87
CA ALA A 75 22.79 4.66 4.54
C ALA A 75 21.69 4.65 5.63
N GLY A 76 21.83 5.34 6.76
CA GLY A 76 20.83 5.40 7.83
C GLY A 76 20.47 4.04 8.43
N LEU A 77 21.45 3.14 8.54
CA LEU A 77 21.34 1.79 9.11
C LEU A 77 22.00 1.69 10.49
N LEU A 78 22.84 2.67 10.82
CA LEU A 78 23.62 2.75 12.05
C LEU A 78 23.61 4.20 12.53
N GLU A 79 23.24 4.43 13.80
CA GLU A 79 23.35 5.73 14.45
C GLU A 79 24.47 5.73 15.49
N PHE A 80 25.07 6.89 15.73
CA PHE A 80 26.00 7.11 16.84
C PHE A 80 25.24 7.73 18.01
N LYS A 81 25.30 7.12 19.19
CA LYS A 81 24.64 7.60 20.41
C LYS A 81 25.64 7.73 21.55
N THR A 82 25.58 8.87 22.22
CA THR A 82 26.38 9.17 23.42
C THR A 82 25.52 8.90 24.64
N ILE A 83 25.94 7.96 25.49
CA ILE A 83 25.25 7.62 26.74
C ILE A 83 26.13 8.01 27.94
N SER A 84 25.49 8.36 29.05
CA SER A 84 26.19 8.63 30.31
C SER A 84 25.91 7.50 31.29
N ILE A 85 26.89 6.62 31.49
CA ILE A 85 26.82 5.54 32.49
C ILE A 85 27.72 5.93 33.67
N ALA A 86 27.18 5.92 34.88
CA ALA A 86 27.90 6.25 36.13
C ALA A 86 28.64 7.61 36.16
N GLY A 87 28.37 8.52 35.22
CA GLY A 87 29.06 9.81 35.07
C GLY A 87 30.19 9.83 34.04
N GLU A 88 30.51 8.68 33.44
CA GLU A 88 31.38 8.57 32.28
C GLU A 88 30.56 8.65 30.98
N ILE A 89 31.18 9.23 29.94
CA ILE A 89 30.57 9.41 28.62
C ILE A 89 31.03 8.26 27.73
N GLU A 90 30.12 7.34 27.42
CA GLU A 90 30.39 6.20 26.55
C GLU A 90 29.75 6.37 25.18
N MET A 91 30.44 5.88 24.15
CA MET A 91 30.03 5.97 22.76
C MET A 91 29.52 4.59 22.30
N ILE A 92 28.25 4.52 21.94
CA ILE A 92 27.62 3.32 21.40
C ILE A 92 27.15 3.56 19.96
N PHE A 93 27.17 2.50 19.17
CA PHE A 93 26.51 2.47 17.87
C PHE A 93 25.16 1.76 18.01
N ASP A 94 24.12 2.32 17.44
CA ASP A 94 22.76 1.77 17.43
C ASP A 94 22.43 1.27 16.02
N ALA A 95 22.30 -0.06 15.89
CA ALA A 95 22.02 -0.77 14.65
C ALA A 95 20.51 -0.94 14.36
N LEU A 96 19.63 -0.51 15.28
CA LEU A 96 18.17 -0.62 15.14
C LEU A 96 17.55 0.17 13.97
N PRO A 97 18.09 1.31 13.47
CA PRO A 97 17.52 2.03 12.33
C PRO A 97 17.36 1.19 11.05
N ALA A 98 18.17 0.14 10.88
CA ALA A 98 18.01 -0.82 9.80
C ALA A 98 16.67 -1.60 9.86
N PHE A 99 16.11 -1.82 11.05
CA PHE A 99 14.78 -2.42 11.20
C PHE A 99 13.67 -1.42 10.87
N GLU A 100 13.80 -0.14 11.22
CA GLU A 100 12.84 0.89 10.82
C GLU A 100 12.79 1.04 9.29
N LYS A 101 13.96 0.98 8.63
CA LYS A 101 14.03 0.91 7.17
C LYS A 101 13.39 -0.36 6.61
N LEU A 102 13.63 -1.52 7.22
CA LEU A 102 12.98 -2.77 6.83
C LEU A 102 11.45 -2.67 6.98
N ASP A 103 10.94 -2.08 8.05
CA ASP A 103 9.50 -1.85 8.24
C ASP A 103 8.93 -0.94 7.13
N VAL A 104 9.67 0.06 6.66
CA VAL A 104 9.28 0.92 5.51
C VAL A 104 9.33 0.16 4.16
N LEU A 105 10.19 -0.85 4.01
CA LEU A 105 10.23 -1.72 2.82
C LEU A 105 9.11 -2.77 2.84
N LEU A 106 8.83 -3.35 4.01
CA LEU A 106 7.78 -4.35 4.22
C LEU A 106 6.39 -3.75 4.34
N THR A 107 6.28 -2.48 4.74
CA THR A 107 5.04 -1.70 4.59
C THR A 107 4.72 -1.65 3.11
N PRO A 108 3.55 -2.16 2.67
CA PRO A 108 3.20 -2.16 1.26
C PRO A 108 3.08 -0.71 0.76
N LYS A 109 4.12 -0.23 0.08
CA LYS A 109 4.15 1.09 -0.55
C LYS A 109 2.96 1.20 -1.49
N GLN A 110 2.05 2.13 -1.18
CA GLN A 110 1.15 2.68 -2.19
C GLN A 110 2.00 3.46 -3.19
N ALA A 111 2.45 2.77 -4.23
CA ALA A 111 3.35 3.31 -5.24
C ALA A 111 2.61 4.13 -6.30
N VAL A 112 3.13 5.32 -6.56
CA VAL A 112 2.80 6.25 -7.65
C VAL A 112 4.10 6.39 -8.44
N GLU A 113 4.28 5.87 -9.66
CA GLU A 113 3.40 5.13 -10.60
C GLU A 113 4.16 3.84 -11.07
N ILE A 114 3.86 3.05 -12.12
CA ILE A 114 3.09 3.19 -13.38
C ILE A 114 2.44 1.83 -13.74
N VAL A 115 1.10 1.80 -13.80
CA VAL A 115 0.20 1.00 -14.68
C VAL A 115 0.33 -0.55 -14.72
N GLN A 116 -0.75 -1.22 -14.24
CA GLN A 116 -1.22 -2.64 -14.38
C GLN A 116 -1.08 -3.58 -13.16
N PRO A 117 -2.07 -4.46 -12.90
CA PRO A 117 -3.49 -4.13 -12.70
C PRO A 117 -4.03 -4.60 -11.32
N GLU A 118 -3.20 -5.17 -10.45
CA GLU A 118 -3.65 -5.75 -9.17
C GLU A 118 -4.08 -4.69 -8.12
N ASN A 119 -3.41 -3.53 -8.07
CA ASN A 119 -3.75 -2.46 -7.12
C ASN A 119 -5.04 -1.72 -7.51
N ASP A 120 -5.34 -1.59 -8.80
CA ASP A 120 -6.56 -0.95 -9.29
C ASP A 120 -7.79 -1.78 -8.92
N LEU A 121 -7.71 -3.11 -9.05
CA LEU A 121 -8.77 -4.02 -8.61
C LEU A 121 -9.01 -3.94 -7.10
N LYS A 122 -7.95 -3.95 -6.29
CA LYS A 122 -8.07 -3.89 -4.82
C LYS A 122 -8.65 -2.55 -4.34
N THR A 123 -8.27 -1.43 -4.97
CA THR A 123 -8.84 -0.11 -4.67
C THR A 123 -10.28 0.02 -5.16
N LEU A 124 -10.61 -0.54 -6.33
CA LEU A 124 -11.97 -0.57 -6.86
C LEU A 124 -12.91 -1.44 -6.01
N VAL A 125 -12.45 -2.61 -5.54
CA VAL A 125 -13.21 -3.42 -4.56
C VAL A 125 -13.48 -2.59 -3.30
N GLY A 126 -12.48 -1.91 -2.74
CA GLY A 126 -12.67 -1.03 -1.57
C GLY A 126 -13.65 0.13 -1.81
N ASP A 127 -13.63 0.75 -2.99
CA ASP A 127 -14.64 1.74 -3.39
C ASP A 127 -16.05 1.11 -3.42
N PHE A 128 -16.21 -0.06 -4.05
CA PHE A 128 -17.49 -0.78 -4.10
C PHE A 128 -18.00 -1.12 -2.69
N GLU A 129 -17.15 -1.64 -1.81
CA GLU A 129 -17.57 -2.04 -0.46
C GLU A 129 -18.02 -0.85 0.40
N ARG A 130 -17.36 0.30 0.23
CA ARG A 130 -17.76 1.57 0.87
C ARG A 130 -19.11 2.07 0.36
N GLU A 131 -19.29 2.17 -0.96
CA GLU A 131 -20.53 2.72 -1.55
C GLU A 131 -21.73 1.75 -1.45
N LEU A 132 -21.50 0.44 -1.40
CA LEU A 132 -22.55 -0.57 -1.24
C LEU A 132 -22.89 -0.85 0.23
N GLY A 133 -22.05 -0.42 1.18
CA GLY A 133 -22.22 -0.67 2.62
C GLY A 133 -22.10 -2.15 3.03
N ARG A 134 -21.44 -2.97 2.20
CA ARG A 134 -21.25 -4.41 2.40
C ARG A 134 -20.00 -4.90 1.69
N PHE A 135 -19.46 -6.03 2.12
CA PHE A 135 -18.42 -6.74 1.37
C PHE A 135 -18.94 -7.28 0.04
N LEU A 136 -18.06 -7.35 -0.95
CA LEU A 136 -18.32 -8.07 -2.20
C LEU A 136 -18.12 -9.57 -1.96
N SER A 137 -18.96 -10.39 -2.58
CA SER A 137 -18.74 -11.84 -2.60
C SER A 137 -17.60 -12.21 -3.57
N PRO A 138 -16.91 -13.36 -3.38
CA PRO A 138 -15.85 -13.80 -4.29
C PRO A 138 -16.25 -13.84 -5.76
N PHE A 139 -17.51 -14.20 -6.06
CA PHE A 139 -18.07 -14.19 -7.41
C PHE A 139 -18.25 -12.77 -7.98
N GLU A 140 -18.60 -11.78 -7.15
CA GLU A 140 -18.70 -10.38 -7.59
C GLU A 140 -17.31 -9.78 -7.85
N ILE A 141 -16.29 -10.21 -7.11
CA ILE A 141 -14.89 -9.84 -7.34
C ILE A 141 -14.39 -10.46 -8.65
N GLU A 142 -14.66 -11.75 -8.89
CA GLU A 142 -14.29 -12.45 -10.14
C GLU A 142 -14.98 -11.82 -11.36
N ASP A 143 -16.26 -11.47 -11.26
CA ASP A 143 -16.98 -10.75 -12.32
C ASP A 143 -16.43 -9.33 -12.55
N LEU A 144 -15.99 -8.64 -11.49
CA LEU A 144 -15.35 -7.32 -11.58
C LEU A 144 -14.01 -7.40 -12.32
N GLN A 145 -13.21 -8.44 -12.06
CA GLN A 145 -11.97 -8.74 -12.79
C GLN A 145 -12.25 -8.94 -14.29
N LYS A 146 -13.18 -9.84 -14.65
CA LYS A 146 -13.58 -10.08 -16.05
C LYS A 146 -14.07 -8.81 -16.75
N THR A 147 -14.79 -7.94 -16.03
CA THR A 147 -15.30 -6.67 -16.56
C THR A 147 -14.17 -5.72 -16.99
N ILE A 148 -13.03 -5.76 -16.31
CA ILE A 148 -11.84 -4.95 -16.63
C ILE A 148 -10.98 -5.64 -17.69
N GLU A 149 -10.71 -6.93 -17.53
CA GLU A 149 -9.72 -7.68 -18.32
C GLU A 149 -10.27 -8.19 -19.66
N ASP A 150 -11.30 -9.05 -19.64
CA ASP A 150 -11.91 -9.64 -20.83
C ASP A 150 -12.64 -8.57 -21.66
N ASP A 151 -13.41 -7.75 -20.94
CA ASP A 151 -14.33 -6.76 -21.45
C ASP A 151 -13.65 -5.41 -21.77
N LYS A 152 -12.37 -5.26 -21.40
CA LYS A 152 -11.52 -4.07 -21.60
C LYS A 152 -12.15 -2.76 -21.13
N THR A 153 -12.95 -2.82 -20.06
CA THR A 153 -13.62 -1.65 -19.49
C THR A 153 -12.64 -0.87 -18.60
N SER A 154 -12.50 0.44 -18.81
CA SER A 154 -11.65 1.26 -17.94
C SER A 154 -12.22 1.35 -16.52
N ILE A 155 -11.35 1.34 -15.52
CA ILE A 155 -11.69 1.42 -14.08
C ILE A 155 -12.55 2.65 -13.79
N GLU A 156 -12.27 3.78 -14.46
CA GLU A 156 -13.06 5.01 -14.31
C GLU A 156 -14.51 4.85 -14.80
N LEU A 157 -14.73 4.10 -15.88
CA LEU A 157 -16.07 3.80 -16.38
C LEU A 157 -16.82 2.85 -15.43
N VAL A 158 -16.12 1.89 -14.82
CA VAL A 158 -16.71 1.03 -13.77
C VAL A 158 -17.09 1.85 -12.53
N ARG A 159 -16.23 2.80 -12.11
CA ARG A 159 -16.53 3.74 -11.01
C ARG A 159 -17.70 4.68 -11.36
N ALA A 160 -17.84 5.11 -12.62
CA ALA A 160 -18.99 5.88 -13.08
C ALA A 160 -20.31 5.05 -13.01
N ALA A 161 -20.27 3.78 -13.39
CA ALA A 161 -21.43 2.89 -13.28
C ALA A 161 -21.84 2.60 -11.83
N LEU A 162 -20.87 2.52 -10.91
CA LEU A 162 -21.15 2.45 -9.47
C LEU A 162 -21.89 3.70 -8.98
N LYS A 163 -21.41 4.91 -9.32
CA LYS A 163 -22.06 6.18 -8.96
C LYS A 163 -23.49 6.27 -9.49
N GLU A 164 -23.71 5.89 -10.75
CA GLU A 164 -25.04 5.83 -11.37
C GLU A 164 -25.96 4.84 -10.63
N ALA A 165 -25.45 3.68 -10.20
CA ALA A 165 -26.21 2.70 -9.44
C ALA A 165 -26.58 3.17 -8.02
N VAL A 166 -25.67 3.90 -7.34
CA VAL A 166 -25.93 4.55 -6.05
C VAL A 166 -26.98 5.65 -6.19
N PHE A 167 -26.85 6.52 -7.21
CA PHE A 167 -27.80 7.60 -7.48
C PHE A 167 -29.22 7.09 -7.77
N ASN A 168 -29.33 5.99 -8.53
CA ASN A 168 -30.61 5.31 -8.80
C ASN A 168 -31.11 4.44 -7.62
N ASN A 169 -30.44 4.48 -6.46
CA ASN A 169 -30.71 3.69 -5.25
C ASN A 169 -30.84 2.17 -5.52
N LYS A 170 -30.01 1.65 -6.44
CA LYS A 170 -30.00 0.27 -6.92
C LYS A 170 -28.60 -0.32 -6.83
N THR A 171 -28.10 -0.40 -5.61
CA THR A 171 -26.78 -0.90 -5.19
C THR A 171 -26.64 -2.42 -5.29
N ASN A 172 -26.95 -3.00 -6.46
CA ASN A 172 -26.71 -4.42 -6.75
C ASN A 172 -25.83 -4.62 -7.99
N TRP A 173 -24.94 -5.62 -7.92
CA TRP A 173 -23.95 -5.90 -8.96
C TRP A 173 -24.56 -6.14 -10.35
N LYS A 174 -25.71 -6.84 -10.42
CA LYS A 174 -26.41 -7.10 -11.68
C LYS A 174 -26.91 -5.82 -12.37
N TYR A 175 -27.25 -4.78 -11.61
CA TYR A 175 -27.65 -3.48 -12.14
C TYR A 175 -26.44 -2.70 -12.68
N ILE A 176 -25.31 -2.74 -11.97
CA ILE A 176 -24.04 -2.15 -12.42
C ILE A 176 -23.56 -2.81 -13.73
N GLN A 177 -23.58 -4.14 -13.82
CA GLN A 177 -23.33 -4.87 -15.06
C GLN A 177 -24.31 -4.51 -16.19
N ALA A 178 -25.58 -4.22 -15.87
CA ALA A 178 -26.56 -3.80 -16.88
C ALA A 178 -26.29 -2.39 -17.42
N ILE A 179 -25.82 -1.46 -16.57
CA ILE A 179 -25.36 -0.12 -16.98
C ILE A 179 -24.17 -0.26 -17.92
N LEU A 180 -23.12 -0.98 -17.51
CA LEU A 180 -21.89 -1.17 -18.30
C LEU A 180 -22.14 -1.84 -19.65
N ARG A 181 -22.95 -2.91 -19.68
CA ARG A 181 -23.36 -3.57 -20.93
C ARG A 181 -24.15 -2.63 -21.85
N ASN A 182 -24.97 -1.73 -21.30
CA ASN A 182 -25.71 -0.76 -22.10
C ASN A 182 -24.78 0.31 -22.69
N TRP A 183 -23.84 0.85 -21.91
CA TRP A 183 -22.83 1.79 -22.39
C TRP A 183 -21.93 1.17 -23.48
N ARG A 184 -21.49 -0.08 -23.31
CA ARG A 184 -20.73 -0.80 -24.35
C ARG A 184 -21.52 -0.96 -25.65
N ARG A 185 -22.82 -1.27 -25.57
CA ARG A 185 -23.71 -1.37 -26.74
C ARG A 185 -23.92 -0.03 -27.46
N GLU A 186 -23.87 1.07 -26.72
CA GLU A 186 -23.97 2.44 -27.26
C GLU A 186 -22.62 2.99 -27.75
N GLY A 187 -21.52 2.23 -27.65
CA GLY A 187 -20.19 2.66 -28.07
C GLY A 187 -19.48 3.62 -27.09
N ILE A 188 -19.98 3.73 -25.86
CA ILE A 188 -19.42 4.62 -24.83
C ILE A 188 -18.19 3.96 -24.22
N THR A 189 -17.04 4.61 -24.37
CA THR A 189 -15.72 4.11 -23.94
C THR A 189 -14.98 5.07 -22.99
N THR A 190 -15.46 6.30 -22.81
CA THR A 190 -14.86 7.30 -21.91
C THR A 190 -15.87 7.88 -20.93
N VAL A 191 -15.41 8.35 -19.77
CA VAL A 191 -16.26 8.99 -18.76
C VAL A 191 -16.90 10.28 -19.31
N ALA A 192 -16.18 11.05 -20.12
CA ALA A 192 -16.70 12.26 -20.76
C ALA A 192 -17.93 11.97 -21.66
N GLN A 193 -18.01 10.80 -22.30
CA GLN A 193 -19.18 10.37 -23.07
C GLN A 193 -20.37 9.99 -22.16
N VAL A 194 -20.11 9.42 -20.98
CA VAL A 194 -21.15 9.19 -19.96
C VAL A 194 -21.71 10.51 -19.45
N GLU A 195 -20.84 11.47 -19.11
CA GLU A 195 -21.23 12.79 -18.61
C GLU A 195 -22.04 13.58 -19.65
N ALA A 196 -21.59 13.60 -20.91
CA ALA A 196 -22.33 14.23 -22.00
C ALA A 196 -23.73 13.61 -22.18
N LYS A 197 -23.84 12.27 -22.16
CA LYS A 197 -25.12 11.57 -22.24
C LYS A 197 -26.02 11.84 -21.02
N ASN A 198 -25.46 11.93 -19.83
CA ASN A 198 -26.24 12.21 -18.62
C ASN A 198 -26.76 13.66 -18.65
N ALA A 199 -25.96 14.62 -19.12
CA ALA A 199 -26.42 15.99 -19.38
C ALA A 199 -27.52 16.03 -20.47
N GLU A 200 -27.38 15.31 -21.57
CA GLU A 200 -28.44 15.17 -22.58
C GLU A 200 -29.72 14.56 -22.01
N ARG A 201 -29.62 13.60 -21.09
CA ARG A 201 -30.78 13.01 -20.39
C ARG A 201 -31.44 13.99 -19.42
N GLU A 202 -30.67 14.80 -18.69
CA GLU A 202 -31.24 15.85 -17.84
C GLU A 202 -31.98 16.91 -18.68
N ILE A 203 -31.45 17.25 -19.86
CA ILE A 203 -32.10 18.16 -20.83
C ILE A 203 -33.36 17.51 -21.46
N GLN A 204 -33.34 16.20 -21.73
CA GLN A 204 -34.45 15.45 -22.32
C GLN A 204 -35.48 14.91 -21.31
N THR A 205 -35.28 15.10 -20.00
CA THR A 205 -36.25 14.71 -18.96
C THR A 205 -37.07 15.94 -18.58
N PRO A 206 -38.23 16.20 -19.22
CA PRO A 206 -39.07 17.33 -18.83
C PRO A 206 -39.56 17.14 -17.40
N LYS A 207 -39.06 17.99 -16.50
CA LYS A 207 -39.47 18.06 -15.10
C LYS A 207 -40.84 18.74 -14.97
N ASN A 208 -41.85 18.18 -15.62
CA ASN A 208 -43.27 18.46 -15.42
C ASN A 208 -44.14 17.39 -16.07
N VAL A 209 -44.69 16.49 -15.26
CA VAL A 209 -46.02 15.93 -15.53
C VAL A 209 -47.02 16.96 -15.03
N THR A 210 -47.18 18.06 -15.78
CA THR A 210 -48.35 18.93 -15.63
C THR A 210 -49.56 18.15 -16.13
N VAL A 211 -50.35 17.66 -15.17
CA VAL A 211 -51.67 17.09 -15.43
C VAL A 211 -52.49 18.10 -16.24
N SER A 212 -53.07 17.68 -17.36
CA SER A 212 -53.87 18.57 -18.21
C SER A 212 -55.05 19.16 -17.44
N SER A 213 -55.42 20.41 -17.71
CA SER A 213 -56.61 21.05 -17.12
C SER A 213 -57.86 20.19 -17.33
N ASP A 214 -58.04 19.62 -18.53
CA ASP A 214 -59.16 18.73 -18.86
C ASP A 214 -59.28 17.53 -17.91
N PHE A 215 -58.17 17.03 -17.35
CA PHE A 215 -58.18 15.91 -16.39
C PHE A 215 -58.60 16.38 -14.98
N LEU A 216 -58.23 17.60 -14.59
CA LEU A 216 -58.64 18.19 -13.31
C LEU A 216 -60.13 18.57 -13.34
N ASP A 217 -60.59 19.20 -14.43
CA ASP A 217 -61.98 19.58 -14.64
C ASP A 217 -62.90 18.33 -14.72
N ALA A 218 -62.44 17.26 -15.38
CA ALA A 218 -63.14 15.97 -15.39
C ALA A 218 -63.22 15.30 -14.00
N MET A 219 -62.31 15.62 -13.08
CA MET A 219 -62.28 15.04 -11.73
C MET A 219 -63.21 15.76 -10.75
N ASP A 220 -63.43 17.07 -10.91
CA ASP A 220 -64.41 17.82 -10.11
C ASP A 220 -65.86 17.61 -10.59
N LEU A 221 -66.07 17.17 -11.84
CA LEU A 221 -67.40 16.77 -12.37
C LEU A 221 -68.00 15.49 -11.75
N TRP A 222 -67.28 14.77 -10.89
CA TRP A 222 -67.71 13.53 -10.23
C TRP A 222 -67.93 13.69 -8.71
N LYS A 223 -68.12 14.92 -8.23
CA LYS A 223 -68.06 15.26 -6.80
C LYS A 223 -69.40 15.59 -6.11
N ASP A 224 -70.51 15.52 -6.86
CA ASP A 224 -71.89 15.63 -6.36
C ASP A 224 -72.61 14.27 -6.40
#